data_AF-A0A6A5RSR9-F1
#
_entry.id   AF-A0A6A5RSR9-F1
#
_cell.length_a   1.000
_cell.length_b   1.000
_cell.length_c   1.000
_cell.angle_alpha   90.00
_cell.angle_beta   90.00
_cell.angle_gamma   90.00
#
_symmetry.space_group_name_H-M   'P 1'
#
loop_
_entity.id
_entity.type
_entity.pdbx_description
1 polymer ?
#
loop_
_entity_poly.entity_id
_entity_poly.type
_entity_poly.pdbx_seq_one_letter_code
_entity_poly.pdbx_strand_id
1 'polypeptide(L)'
;MVQLIARPGRNAARQAKKAKEIAHVQGAIVWHEKQRLARKKLIKDRHDEKATAQAQTRWQHENVTLPRKKALRNAAEDWKLGPLRPNRAVNVADGKYAVVQPGQVQRPEIPAWVHQKISERRENKGLAPDYPLVVDDNKYFPMVKGDRVVVVRGRDKGKIGTVLSALPRTHELIVQGLNRAYVDSKVFSTVGQDIGPRRESEMPLGMDDVRLVVPYAATSFTASGQSIYEDVVVDNIVMERHTTGIDPFTGTDYGSAEMPKQHQYDPETGLPIFHRYIAGTRYRIAWPWETEAAEAASAADSTAPTADGKAAQGWLSKTMGTLRHPITSLQSWRAPKAEERATPPPSTLPLSTQVENMEASELQKQRRATLRSEDANPKDAHDAVDTTRNMVEGAESMSYTLVAPPFPETLGDELRGDVFEMRQAARNDPDAPHRPVRAKYTSEKALAAQAFAQSKARAAERMKTPMQLRWEQEQAEKKLARKERPAVDTDTLLAALGQHMAANGVKLTSKRVAASRVELD
;
A
#
# COMPACT_ATOMS: atom_id res chain seq x y z
N MET A 1 24.46 53.62 -50.42
CA MET A 1 25.47 53.66 -49.34
C MET A 1 25.24 52.49 -48.40
N VAL A 2 26.13 51.50 -48.44
CA VAL A 2 26.00 50.24 -47.71
C VAL A 2 26.28 50.48 -46.22
N GLN A 3 25.26 50.34 -45.37
CA GLN A 3 25.38 50.48 -43.92
C GLN A 3 26.19 49.32 -43.33
N LEU A 4 27.36 49.64 -42.77
CA LEU A 4 28.23 48.71 -42.06
C LEU A 4 27.56 48.28 -40.75
N ILE A 5 26.95 47.09 -40.75
CA ILE A 5 26.46 46.40 -39.55
C ILE A 5 27.65 46.21 -38.59
N ALA A 6 27.70 47.01 -37.51
CA ALA A 6 28.73 46.87 -36.49
C ALA A 6 28.61 45.49 -35.82
N ARG A 7 29.51 44.59 -36.20
CA ARG A 7 29.67 43.27 -35.59
C ARG A 7 29.97 43.46 -34.10
N PRO A 8 29.35 42.69 -33.17
CA PRO A 8 29.77 42.71 -31.78
C PRO A 8 31.28 42.53 -31.73
N GLY A 9 31.97 43.36 -30.94
CA GLY A 9 33.42 43.33 -30.86
C GLY A 9 33.91 41.89 -30.71
N ARG A 10 34.97 41.52 -31.44
CA ARG A 10 35.49 40.13 -31.51
C ARG A 10 35.59 39.44 -30.14
N ASN A 11 35.84 40.20 -29.08
CA ASN A 11 35.93 39.73 -27.70
C ASN A 11 34.58 39.32 -27.09
N ALA A 12 33.50 40.08 -27.31
CA ALA A 12 32.17 39.76 -26.79
C ALA A 12 31.60 38.50 -27.46
N ALA A 13 31.79 38.37 -28.78
CA ALA A 13 31.40 37.16 -29.51
C ALA A 13 32.19 35.92 -29.03
N ARG A 14 33.48 36.07 -28.73
CA ARG A 14 34.32 35.01 -28.16
C ARG A 14 33.86 34.60 -26.75
N GLN A 15 33.53 35.57 -25.89
CA GLN A 15 33.03 35.30 -24.54
C GLN A 15 31.68 34.58 -24.57
N ALA A 16 30.75 35.01 -25.43
CA ALA A 16 29.46 34.33 -25.61
C ALA A 16 29.62 32.90 -26.14
N LYS A 17 30.56 32.67 -27.07
CA LYS A 17 30.89 31.32 -27.55
C LYS A 17 31.46 30.46 -26.43
N LYS A 18 32.42 30.98 -25.65
CA LYS A 18 33.00 30.30 -24.49
C LYS A 18 31.95 29.96 -23.42
N ALA A 19 31.03 30.88 -23.13
CA ALA A 19 29.93 30.65 -22.19
C ALA A 19 28.97 29.55 -22.66
N LYS A 20 28.64 29.50 -23.96
CA LYS A 20 27.85 28.41 -24.55
C LYS A 20 28.56 27.06 -24.46
N GLU A 21 29.86 27.03 -24.73
CA GLU A 21 30.69 25.83 -24.59
C GLU A 21 30.74 25.36 -23.13
N ILE A 22 30.91 26.28 -22.17
CA ILE A 22 30.87 25.96 -20.73
C ILE A 22 29.50 25.39 -20.35
N ALA A 23 28.40 26.01 -20.76
CA ALA A 23 27.05 25.52 -20.48
C ALA A 23 26.78 24.15 -21.11
N HIS A 24 27.29 23.92 -22.33
CA HIS A 24 27.20 22.62 -23.01
C HIS A 24 27.98 21.53 -22.24
N VAL A 25 29.21 21.84 -21.80
CA VAL A 25 30.03 20.92 -20.98
C VAL A 25 29.39 20.66 -19.62
N GLN A 26 28.88 21.69 -18.94
CA GLN A 26 28.17 21.54 -17.68
C GLN A 26 26.92 20.66 -17.83
N GLY A 27 26.13 20.88 -18.89
CA GLY A 27 24.97 20.05 -19.21
C GLY A 27 25.36 18.59 -19.48
N ALA A 28 26.47 18.36 -20.20
CA ALA A 28 27.00 17.02 -20.43
C ALA A 28 27.46 16.35 -19.12
N ILE A 29 28.12 17.08 -18.23
CA ILE A 29 28.54 16.56 -16.91
C ILE A 29 27.32 16.14 -16.10
N VAL A 30 26.32 17.01 -15.94
CA VAL A 30 25.08 16.70 -15.20
C VAL A 30 24.36 15.49 -15.80
N TRP A 31 24.29 15.41 -17.14
CA TRP A 31 23.71 14.27 -17.83
C TRP A 31 24.47 12.96 -17.55
N HIS A 32 25.80 12.98 -17.64
CA HIS A 32 26.64 11.82 -17.32
C HIS A 32 26.54 11.41 -15.85
N GLU A 33 26.44 12.38 -14.93
CA GLU A 33 26.23 12.11 -13.51
C GLU A 33 24.88 11.44 -13.27
N LYS A 34 23.80 11.94 -13.88
CA LYS A 34 22.48 11.33 -13.83
C LYS A 34 22.50 9.90 -14.38
N GLN A 35 23.16 9.67 -15.52
CA GLN A 35 23.34 8.34 -16.08
C GLN A 35 24.16 7.42 -15.17
N ARG A 36 25.25 7.92 -14.57
CA ARG A 36 26.08 7.16 -13.65
C ARG A 36 25.31 6.76 -12.40
N LEU A 37 24.52 7.66 -11.83
CA LEU A 37 23.66 7.38 -10.68
C LEU A 37 22.61 6.32 -11.02
N ALA A 38 21.96 6.44 -12.18
CA ALA A 38 20.99 5.44 -12.64
C ALA A 38 21.63 4.06 -12.86
N ARG A 39 22.83 4.00 -13.48
CA ARG A 39 23.58 2.74 -13.66
C ARG A 39 24.02 2.15 -12.33
N LYS A 40 24.51 2.98 -11.39
CA LYS A 40 24.89 2.53 -10.04
C LYS A 40 23.69 1.92 -9.31
N LYS A 41 22.51 2.55 -9.39
CA LYS A 41 21.27 1.99 -8.84
C LYS A 41 20.96 0.62 -9.44
N LEU A 42 20.94 0.50 -10.76
CA LEU A 42 20.68 -0.78 -11.44
C LEU A 42 21.70 -1.88 -11.08
N ILE A 43 22.99 -1.54 -11.02
CA ILE A 43 24.03 -2.50 -10.63
C ILE A 43 23.85 -2.95 -9.18
N LYS A 44 23.55 -2.01 -8.28
CA LYS A 44 23.26 -2.31 -6.87
C LYS A 44 22.06 -3.25 -6.76
N ASP A 45 20.95 -2.92 -7.42
CA ASP A 45 19.75 -3.74 -7.41
C ASP A 45 20.04 -5.16 -7.94
N ARG A 46 20.78 -5.29 -9.04
CA ARG A 46 21.15 -6.62 -9.57
C ARG A 46 22.03 -7.41 -8.60
N HIS A 47 22.96 -6.74 -7.93
CA HIS A 47 23.82 -7.36 -6.93
C HIS A 47 23.00 -7.87 -5.75
N ASP A 48 22.07 -7.06 -5.25
CA ASP A 48 21.24 -7.37 -4.10
C ASP A 48 20.22 -8.49 -4.42
N GLU A 49 19.64 -8.51 -5.63
CA GLU A 49 18.83 -9.64 -6.14
C GLU A 49 19.64 -10.95 -6.17
N LYS A 50 20.87 -10.88 -6.66
CA LYS A 50 21.74 -12.07 -6.72
C LYS A 50 22.12 -12.54 -5.32
N ALA A 51 22.43 -11.61 -4.42
CA ALA A 51 22.81 -11.90 -3.04
C ALA A 51 21.65 -12.57 -2.28
N THR A 52 20.42 -12.06 -2.41
CA THR A 52 19.22 -12.66 -1.79
C THR A 52 18.95 -14.07 -2.30
N ALA A 53 18.98 -14.29 -3.62
CA ALA A 53 18.82 -15.62 -4.21
C ALA A 53 19.92 -16.61 -3.78
N GLN A 54 21.17 -16.16 -3.71
CA GLN A 54 22.30 -16.97 -3.23
C GLN A 54 22.17 -17.31 -1.75
N ALA A 55 21.75 -16.36 -0.91
CA ALA A 55 21.52 -16.59 0.52
C ALA A 55 20.44 -17.66 0.73
N GLN A 56 19.32 -17.57 0.01
CA GLN A 56 18.26 -18.58 0.05
C GLN A 56 18.74 -19.96 -0.40
N THR A 57 19.43 -20.03 -1.54
CA THR A 57 19.94 -21.30 -2.08
C THR A 57 20.92 -21.96 -1.11
N ARG A 58 21.84 -21.16 -0.54
CA ARG A 58 22.79 -21.62 0.48
C ARG A 58 22.06 -22.15 1.71
N TRP A 59 21.11 -21.38 2.22
CA TRP A 59 20.31 -21.76 3.38
C TRP A 59 19.53 -23.06 3.12
N GLN A 60 18.85 -23.20 1.98
CA GLN A 60 18.12 -24.42 1.63
C GLN A 60 19.05 -25.63 1.51
N HIS A 61 20.23 -25.44 0.94
CA HIS A 61 21.22 -26.51 0.84
C HIS A 61 21.68 -26.96 2.24
N GLU A 62 22.10 -26.02 3.07
CA GLU A 62 22.65 -26.26 4.41
C GLU A 62 21.61 -26.80 5.40
N ASN A 63 20.39 -26.25 5.39
CA ASN A 63 19.37 -26.52 6.42
C ASN A 63 18.32 -27.55 5.99
N VAL A 64 18.11 -27.77 4.69
CA VAL A 64 17.11 -28.73 4.20
C VAL A 64 17.78 -29.91 3.50
N THR A 65 18.62 -29.63 2.50
CA THR A 65 19.17 -30.68 1.62
C THR A 65 20.19 -31.57 2.34
N LEU A 66 21.16 -30.97 3.05
CA LEU A 66 22.17 -31.72 3.80
C LEU A 66 21.55 -32.55 4.95
N PRO A 67 20.65 -32.01 5.80
CA PRO A 67 19.99 -32.81 6.83
C PRO A 67 19.13 -33.92 6.25
N ARG A 68 18.44 -33.70 5.12
CA ARG A 68 17.71 -34.75 4.42
C ARG A 68 18.62 -35.88 3.96
N LYS A 69 19.76 -35.56 3.34
CA LYS A 69 20.77 -36.56 2.93
C LYS A 69 21.33 -37.33 4.12
N LYS A 70 21.60 -36.64 5.24
CA LYS A 70 22.06 -37.26 6.49
C LYS A 70 20.99 -38.22 7.05
N ALA A 71 19.73 -37.81 7.09
CA ALA A 71 18.62 -38.64 7.56
C ALA A 71 18.44 -39.91 6.71
N LEU A 72 18.57 -39.81 5.38
CA LEU A 72 18.52 -40.98 4.50
C LEU A 72 19.69 -41.95 4.73
N ARG A 73 20.90 -41.44 4.97
CA ARG A 73 22.06 -42.27 5.34
C ARG A 73 21.83 -42.98 6.67
N ASN A 74 21.31 -42.26 7.67
CA ASN A 74 20.97 -42.84 8.97
C ASN A 74 19.91 -43.95 8.84
N ALA A 75 18.86 -43.72 8.04
CA ALA A 75 17.83 -44.73 7.79
C ALA A 75 18.40 -45.99 7.10
N ALA A 76 19.31 -45.81 6.14
CA ALA A 76 19.99 -46.92 5.47
C ALA A 76 20.92 -47.69 6.42
N GLU A 77 21.60 -47.00 7.34
CA GLU A 77 22.43 -47.62 8.38
C GLU A 77 21.57 -48.40 9.38
N ASP A 78 20.46 -47.82 9.84
CA ASP A 78 19.51 -48.48 10.76
C ASP A 78 18.94 -49.76 10.16
N TRP A 79 18.60 -49.72 8.88
CA TRP A 79 18.13 -50.89 8.15
C TRP A 79 19.18 -52.00 8.09
N LYS A 80 20.45 -51.65 7.83
CA LYS A 80 21.55 -52.61 7.71
C LYS A 80 21.95 -53.24 9.06
N LEU A 81 21.96 -52.43 10.13
CA LEU A 81 22.41 -52.87 11.44
C LEU A 81 21.31 -53.56 12.27
N GLY A 82 20.04 -53.30 11.97
CA GLY A 82 18.89 -53.91 12.65
C GLY A 82 18.97 -53.71 14.18
N PRO A 83 19.20 -54.78 14.97
CA PRO A 83 19.35 -54.67 16.42
C PRO A 83 20.61 -53.91 16.86
N LEU A 84 21.64 -53.84 16.02
CA LEU A 84 22.91 -53.14 16.31
C LEU A 84 22.90 -51.66 15.89
N ARG A 85 21.73 -51.08 15.62
CA ARG A 85 21.63 -49.67 15.22
C ARG A 85 22.21 -48.74 16.30
N PRO A 86 22.99 -47.72 15.93
CA PRO A 86 23.60 -46.83 16.90
C PRO A 86 22.54 -45.97 17.59
N ASN A 87 22.65 -45.82 18.91
CA ASN A 87 21.82 -44.87 19.65
C ASN A 87 22.34 -43.45 19.44
N ARG A 88 21.84 -42.79 18.39
CA ARG A 88 22.27 -41.43 18.01
C ARG A 88 21.86 -40.33 19.00
N ALA A 89 21.04 -40.66 20.00
CA ALA A 89 20.71 -39.74 21.08
C ALA A 89 21.79 -39.69 22.19
N VAL A 90 22.67 -40.68 22.25
CA VAL A 90 23.74 -40.79 23.25
C VAL A 90 24.95 -39.97 22.76
N ASN A 91 25.51 -39.13 23.63
CA ASN A 91 26.66 -38.23 23.37
C ASN A 91 26.40 -36.99 22.49
N VAL A 92 25.16 -36.71 22.09
CA VAL A 92 24.79 -35.38 21.57
C VAL A 92 24.53 -34.49 22.78
N ALA A 93 25.39 -33.49 23.01
CA ALA A 93 25.36 -32.55 24.14
C ALA A 93 23.95 -32.42 24.76
N ASP A 94 23.78 -32.95 25.98
CA ASP A 94 22.58 -32.86 26.81
C ASP A 94 21.24 -32.96 26.05
N GLY A 95 21.01 -34.04 25.27
CA GLY A 95 19.68 -34.32 24.72
C GLY A 95 19.28 -33.52 23.48
N LYS A 96 20.25 -32.94 22.76
CA LYS A 96 20.02 -32.16 21.52
C LYS A 96 19.84 -32.98 20.24
N TYR A 97 19.59 -34.29 20.35
CA TYR A 97 19.30 -35.10 19.19
C TYR A 97 17.94 -34.77 18.58
N ALA A 98 17.87 -34.68 17.25
CA ALA A 98 16.69 -34.30 16.48
C ALA A 98 16.10 -32.92 16.88
N VAL A 99 16.95 -32.04 17.41
CA VAL A 99 16.60 -30.66 17.76
C VAL A 99 16.93 -29.74 16.59
N VAL A 100 15.96 -28.91 16.20
CA VAL A 100 16.10 -27.88 15.17
C VAL A 100 17.04 -26.80 15.68
N GLN A 101 18.07 -26.51 14.89
CA GLN A 101 19.06 -25.49 15.19
C GLN A 101 18.52 -24.09 14.86
N PRO A 102 18.97 -23.02 15.53
CA PRO A 102 18.51 -21.66 15.24
C PRO A 102 18.64 -21.26 13.77
N GLY A 103 19.74 -21.64 13.11
CA GLY A 103 19.95 -21.38 11.68
C GLY A 103 18.94 -22.08 10.76
N GLN A 104 18.32 -23.18 11.20
CA GLN A 104 17.28 -23.90 10.48
C GLN A 104 15.88 -23.28 10.66
N VAL A 105 15.69 -22.46 11.71
CA VAL A 105 14.44 -21.74 11.95
C VAL A 105 14.43 -20.43 11.16
N GLN A 106 15.55 -19.70 11.15
CA GLN A 106 15.63 -18.39 10.54
C GLN A 106 16.00 -18.46 9.06
N ARG A 107 14.99 -18.38 8.17
CA ARG A 107 15.22 -18.22 6.73
C ARG A 107 15.79 -16.83 6.40
N PRO A 108 16.55 -16.68 5.29
CA PRO A 108 16.97 -15.37 4.78
C PRO A 108 15.78 -14.50 4.40
N GLU A 109 15.92 -13.19 4.59
CA GLU A 109 14.89 -12.22 4.25
C GLU A 109 14.76 -12.00 2.75
N ILE A 110 13.53 -11.77 2.30
CA ILE A 110 13.21 -11.32 0.95
C ILE A 110 12.84 -9.84 1.01
N PRO A 111 13.61 -8.90 0.45
CA PRO A 111 13.21 -7.50 0.40
C PRO A 111 11.94 -7.28 -0.45
N ALA A 112 11.13 -6.29 -0.11
CA ALA A 112 9.86 -6.00 -0.83
C ALA A 112 10.08 -5.76 -2.33
N TRP A 113 11.04 -4.91 -2.70
CA TRP A 113 11.36 -4.63 -4.10
C TRP A 113 11.88 -5.84 -4.88
N VAL A 114 12.60 -6.78 -4.22
CA VAL A 114 13.05 -8.03 -4.86
C VAL A 114 11.83 -8.88 -5.19
N HIS A 115 10.88 -8.98 -4.25
CA HIS A 115 9.64 -9.69 -4.45
C HIS A 115 8.79 -9.05 -5.55
N GLN A 116 8.66 -7.73 -5.56
CA GLN A 116 7.96 -6.99 -6.63
C GLN A 116 8.52 -7.34 -8.01
N LYS A 117 9.84 -7.34 -8.20
CA LYS A 117 10.47 -7.76 -9.46
C LYS A 117 10.27 -9.23 -9.80
N ILE A 118 10.13 -10.10 -8.80
CA ILE A 118 9.76 -11.51 -9.01
C ILE A 118 8.33 -11.56 -9.57
N SER A 119 7.38 -10.86 -8.96
CA SER A 119 5.99 -10.78 -9.42
C SER A 119 5.88 -10.18 -10.83
N GLU A 120 6.54 -9.05 -11.11
CA GLU A 120 6.58 -8.44 -12.45
C GLU A 120 7.13 -9.41 -13.51
N ARG A 121 8.18 -10.18 -13.19
CA ARG A 121 8.74 -11.19 -14.12
C ARG A 121 7.79 -12.35 -14.37
N ARG A 122 6.88 -12.67 -13.44
CA ARG A 122 5.85 -13.69 -13.61
C ARG A 122 4.70 -13.16 -14.46
N GLU A 123 4.26 -11.93 -14.19
CA GLU A 123 3.23 -11.25 -14.97
C GLU A 123 3.65 -11.08 -16.43
N ASN A 124 4.91 -10.68 -16.68
CA ASN A 124 5.47 -10.59 -18.03
C ASN A 124 5.49 -11.94 -18.78
N LYS A 125 5.38 -13.06 -18.07
CA LYS A 125 5.23 -14.41 -18.65
C LYS A 125 3.77 -14.85 -18.78
N GLY A 126 2.81 -14.02 -18.39
CA GLY A 126 1.39 -14.34 -18.34
C GLY A 126 0.99 -15.25 -17.16
N LEU A 127 1.83 -15.36 -16.13
CA LEU A 127 1.47 -16.08 -14.90
C LEU A 127 0.85 -15.13 -13.88
N ALA A 128 0.02 -15.67 -12.97
CA ALA A 128 -0.50 -14.93 -11.83
C ALA A 128 0.65 -14.36 -10.95
N PRO A 129 0.44 -13.15 -10.37
CA PRO A 129 1.39 -12.57 -9.44
C PRO A 129 1.63 -13.49 -8.25
N ASP A 130 2.85 -13.43 -7.71
CA ASP A 130 3.22 -14.20 -6.54
C ASP A 130 2.93 -13.40 -5.27
N TYR A 131 2.39 -14.05 -4.25
CA TYR A 131 2.08 -13.40 -2.98
C TYR A 131 3.32 -13.38 -2.07
N PRO A 132 3.51 -12.33 -1.25
CA PRO A 132 2.64 -11.19 -1.00
C PRO A 132 2.58 -10.15 -2.14
N LEU A 133 1.48 -9.41 -2.23
CA LEU A 133 1.42 -8.24 -3.11
C LEU A 133 2.25 -7.10 -2.50
N VAL A 134 3.01 -6.38 -3.32
CA VAL A 134 3.82 -5.24 -2.85
C VAL A 134 3.20 -3.95 -3.34
N VAL A 135 2.76 -3.09 -2.41
CA VAL A 135 2.21 -1.77 -2.69
C VAL A 135 2.90 -0.76 -1.78
N ASP A 136 3.42 0.32 -2.35
CA ASP A 136 4.13 1.38 -1.61
C ASP A 136 5.24 0.83 -0.69
N ASP A 137 6.04 -0.11 -1.20
CA ASP A 137 7.10 -0.85 -0.50
C ASP A 137 6.64 -1.76 0.67
N ASN A 138 5.33 -1.80 0.97
CA ASN A 138 4.74 -2.67 1.98
C ASN A 138 4.25 -3.99 1.38
N LYS A 139 4.25 -5.06 2.18
CA LYS A 139 3.86 -6.41 1.76
C LYS A 139 2.49 -6.79 2.31
N TYR A 140 1.59 -7.20 1.42
CA TYR A 140 0.23 -7.58 1.75
C TYR A 140 0.00 -9.07 1.49
N PHE A 141 -0.45 -9.77 2.52
CA PHE A 141 -0.64 -11.22 2.48
C PHE A 141 -2.12 -11.57 2.31
N PRO A 142 -2.45 -12.61 1.53
CA PRO A 142 -3.82 -13.08 1.40
C PRO A 142 -4.31 -13.83 2.63
N MET A 143 -3.41 -14.26 3.52
CA MET A 143 -3.73 -14.93 4.79
C MET A 143 -3.09 -14.13 5.94
N VAL A 144 -3.88 -13.82 6.96
CA VAL A 144 -3.51 -12.96 8.10
C VAL A 144 -3.80 -13.71 9.41
N LYS A 145 -3.31 -13.17 10.54
CA LYS A 145 -3.63 -13.66 11.89
C LYS A 145 -5.15 -13.80 12.07
N GLY A 146 -5.57 -14.92 12.64
CA GLY A 146 -6.99 -15.24 12.87
C GLY A 146 -7.64 -16.07 11.76
N ASP A 147 -7.08 -16.10 10.55
CA ASP A 147 -7.61 -16.95 9.48
C ASP A 147 -7.51 -18.45 9.82
N ARG A 148 -8.53 -19.23 9.42
CA ARG A 148 -8.52 -20.70 9.46
C ARG A 148 -7.87 -21.23 8.20
N VAL A 149 -6.88 -22.10 8.36
CA VAL A 149 -6.10 -22.62 7.25
C VAL A 149 -5.86 -24.13 7.35
N VAL A 150 -5.75 -24.79 6.19
CA VAL A 150 -5.41 -26.20 6.06
C VAL A 150 -4.01 -26.36 5.48
N VAL A 151 -3.25 -27.31 6.02
CA VAL A 151 -1.91 -27.64 5.51
C VAL A 151 -2.02 -28.61 4.34
N VAL A 152 -1.47 -28.26 3.18
CA VAL A 152 -1.50 -29.07 1.95
C VAL A 152 -0.25 -29.95 1.81
N ARG A 153 0.90 -29.49 2.30
CA ARG A 153 2.19 -30.18 2.17
C ARG A 153 2.92 -30.26 3.50
N GLY A 154 3.74 -31.30 3.68
CA GLY A 154 4.52 -31.53 4.89
C GLY A 154 3.95 -32.60 5.82
N ARG A 155 4.50 -32.68 7.03
CA ARG A 155 4.18 -33.74 8.01
C ARG A 155 2.73 -33.67 8.50
N ASP A 156 2.19 -32.47 8.63
CA ASP A 156 0.87 -32.21 9.20
C ASP A 156 -0.20 -31.96 8.11
N LYS A 157 -0.01 -32.53 6.91
CA LYS A 157 -0.95 -32.42 5.78
C LYS A 157 -2.38 -32.84 6.17
N GLY A 158 -3.36 -32.05 5.76
CA GLY A 158 -4.79 -32.26 5.97
C GLY A 158 -5.31 -31.73 7.31
N LYS A 159 -4.42 -31.29 8.22
CA LYS A 159 -4.84 -30.68 9.48
C LYS A 159 -5.21 -29.21 9.26
N ILE A 160 -6.25 -28.78 9.98
CA ILE A 160 -6.74 -27.40 10.00
C ILE A 160 -6.23 -26.74 11.28
N GLY A 161 -5.81 -25.49 11.19
CA GLY A 161 -5.40 -24.66 12.32
C GLY A 161 -5.66 -23.18 12.07
N THR A 162 -5.47 -22.36 13.09
CA THR A 162 -5.61 -20.91 13.04
C THR A 162 -4.25 -20.26 12.88
N VAL A 163 -4.16 -19.23 12.04
CA VAL A 163 -2.91 -18.48 11.85
C VAL A 163 -2.64 -17.62 13.09
N LEU A 164 -1.50 -17.85 13.76
CA LEU A 164 -1.04 -17.04 14.89
C LEU A 164 -0.39 -15.74 14.43
N SER A 165 0.46 -15.82 13.42
CA SER A 165 1.11 -14.66 12.82
C SER A 165 1.64 -14.98 11.42
N ALA A 166 1.62 -13.97 10.56
CA ALA A 166 2.36 -13.97 9.30
C ALA A 166 3.73 -13.34 9.51
N LEU A 167 4.77 -13.88 8.86
CA LEU A 167 6.14 -13.37 8.90
C LEU A 167 6.46 -12.64 7.59
N PRO A 168 6.39 -11.28 7.56
CA PRO A 168 6.62 -10.52 6.33
C PRO A 168 8.01 -10.70 5.75
N ARG A 169 8.99 -10.99 6.62
CA ARG A 169 10.40 -11.15 6.28
C ARG A 169 10.66 -12.35 5.35
N THR A 170 9.98 -13.46 5.57
CA THR A 170 10.26 -14.77 4.93
C THR A 170 9.09 -15.32 4.12
N HIS A 171 7.91 -14.67 4.16
CA HIS A 171 6.67 -15.10 3.50
C HIS A 171 6.15 -16.44 4.06
N GLU A 172 6.18 -16.56 5.39
CA GLU A 172 5.78 -17.76 6.12
C GLU A 172 4.65 -17.45 7.11
N LEU A 173 3.92 -18.49 7.50
CA LEU A 173 2.86 -18.44 8.49
C LEU A 173 3.22 -19.32 9.68
N ILE A 174 2.98 -18.83 10.89
CA ILE A 174 2.99 -19.64 12.10
C ILE A 174 1.54 -20.02 12.39
N VAL A 175 1.25 -21.32 12.40
CA VAL A 175 -0.11 -21.85 12.59
C VAL A 175 -0.18 -22.57 13.93
N GLN A 176 -1.22 -22.30 14.71
CA GLN A 176 -1.37 -22.80 16.08
C GLN A 176 -1.37 -24.33 16.10
N GLY A 177 -0.50 -24.92 16.92
CA GLY A 177 -0.46 -26.36 17.15
C GLY A 177 -0.01 -27.23 15.96
N LEU A 178 0.36 -26.61 14.82
CA LEU A 178 0.83 -27.32 13.62
C LEU A 178 2.34 -27.16 13.42
N ASN A 179 2.94 -28.09 12.66
CA ASN A 179 4.37 -28.09 12.36
C ASN A 179 5.27 -27.96 13.59
N ARG A 180 4.87 -28.60 14.70
CA ARG A 180 5.60 -28.52 15.99
C ARG A 180 6.91 -29.29 15.94
N ALA A 181 8.00 -28.67 16.33
CA ALA A 181 9.32 -29.29 16.39
C ALA A 181 10.02 -28.99 17.71
N TYR A 182 10.94 -29.86 18.11
CA TYR A 182 11.86 -29.56 19.20
C TYR A 182 12.91 -28.58 18.72
N VAL A 183 12.96 -27.39 19.33
CA VAL A 183 13.96 -26.36 19.07
C VAL A 183 14.89 -26.26 20.28
N ASP A 184 16.16 -25.93 20.03
CA ASP A 184 17.15 -25.73 21.09
C ASP A 184 16.68 -24.58 21.99
N SER A 185 16.62 -24.82 23.30
CA SER A 185 16.10 -23.83 24.24
C SER A 185 16.93 -22.56 24.28
N LYS A 186 18.23 -22.64 23.95
CA LYS A 186 19.14 -21.48 23.84
C LYS A 186 18.67 -20.44 22.82
N VAL A 187 17.84 -20.83 21.85
CA VAL A 187 17.31 -19.92 20.81
C VAL A 187 16.35 -18.89 21.41
N PHE A 188 15.71 -19.22 22.52
CA PHE A 188 14.58 -18.47 23.03
C PHE A 188 14.58 -18.26 24.55
N SER A 189 15.64 -18.69 25.23
CA SER A 189 15.81 -18.46 26.66
C SER A 189 16.02 -16.97 26.90
N THR A 190 15.03 -16.30 27.46
CA THR A 190 15.21 -15.04 28.19
C THR A 190 16.00 -15.31 29.46
N VAL A 191 16.88 -14.37 29.86
CA VAL A 191 17.74 -14.50 31.04
C VAL A 191 16.88 -14.85 32.27
N GLY A 192 17.17 -15.98 32.93
CA GLY A 192 16.54 -16.37 34.20
C GLY A 192 15.48 -17.47 34.15
N GLN A 193 15.18 -18.08 33.00
CA GLN A 193 14.34 -19.29 32.95
C GLN A 193 15.16 -20.53 32.56
N ASP A 194 15.28 -21.50 33.49
CA ASP A 194 15.83 -22.83 33.22
C ASP A 194 14.84 -23.68 32.41
N ILE A 195 14.72 -23.34 31.13
CA ILE A 195 14.02 -24.15 30.15
C ILE A 195 15.04 -25.21 29.72
N GLY A 196 14.75 -26.49 30.02
CA GLY A 196 15.62 -27.63 29.67
C GLY A 196 16.11 -27.61 28.20
N PRO A 197 17.05 -28.46 27.81
CA PRO A 197 17.88 -28.30 26.60
C PRO A 197 17.11 -28.24 25.27
N ARG A 198 15.83 -28.63 25.24
CA ARG A 198 14.94 -28.55 24.08
C ARG A 198 13.54 -28.13 24.53
N ARG A 199 12.85 -27.36 23.69
CA ARG A 199 11.44 -27.00 23.86
C ARG A 199 10.65 -27.27 22.59
N GLU A 200 9.39 -27.64 22.71
CA GLU A 200 8.52 -27.82 21.55
C GLU A 200 7.91 -26.47 21.14
N SER A 201 7.98 -26.12 19.86
CA SER A 201 7.47 -24.85 19.32
C SER A 201 6.96 -25.05 17.90
N GLU A 202 5.94 -24.30 17.51
CA GLU A 202 5.40 -24.25 16.14
C GLU A 202 6.45 -23.68 15.17
N MET A 203 6.76 -24.43 14.10
CA MET A 203 7.68 -23.95 13.07
C MET A 203 6.94 -23.26 11.93
N PRO A 204 7.51 -22.18 11.35
CA PRO A 204 6.89 -21.48 10.23
C PRO A 204 6.65 -22.42 9.04
N LEU A 205 5.51 -22.26 8.39
CA LEU A 205 5.11 -22.93 7.16
C LEU A 205 5.15 -21.94 6.00
N GLY A 206 5.57 -22.39 4.82
CA GLY A 206 5.50 -21.54 3.63
C GLY A 206 4.06 -21.25 3.23
N MET A 207 3.78 -20.03 2.75
CA MET A 207 2.47 -19.64 2.25
C MET A 207 1.91 -20.64 1.21
N ASP A 208 2.78 -21.16 0.34
CA ASP A 208 2.43 -22.13 -0.70
C ASP A 208 1.96 -23.49 -0.17
N ASP A 209 2.36 -23.86 1.05
CA ASP A 209 2.04 -25.16 1.66
C ASP A 209 0.72 -25.12 2.44
N VAL A 210 0.06 -23.97 2.50
CA VAL A 210 -1.13 -23.70 3.31
C VAL A 210 -2.24 -23.12 2.44
N ARG A 211 -3.50 -23.43 2.74
CA ARG A 211 -4.70 -22.91 2.04
C ARG A 211 -5.74 -22.43 3.02
N LEU A 212 -6.53 -21.44 2.62
CA LEU A 212 -7.58 -20.87 3.46
C LEU A 212 -8.78 -21.83 3.53
N VAL A 213 -9.40 -21.93 4.70
CA VAL A 213 -10.65 -22.65 4.92
C VAL A 213 -11.73 -21.63 5.24
N VAL A 214 -12.77 -21.59 4.41
CA VAL A 214 -13.86 -20.62 4.55
C VAL A 214 -15.19 -21.37 4.59
N PRO A 215 -16.12 -21.01 5.49
CA PRO A 215 -17.49 -21.53 5.40
C PRO A 215 -18.13 -20.97 4.14
N TYR A 216 -18.53 -21.86 3.24
CA TYR A 216 -19.16 -21.51 1.98
C TYR A 216 -20.53 -22.15 1.92
N ALA A 217 -21.53 -21.38 1.47
CA ALA A 217 -22.85 -21.93 1.19
C ALA A 217 -22.72 -22.89 0.01
N ALA A 218 -22.70 -24.19 0.29
CA ALA A 218 -22.65 -25.20 -0.74
C ALA A 218 -23.93 -25.13 -1.59
N THR A 219 -23.84 -25.60 -2.84
CA THR A 219 -25.02 -25.79 -3.71
C THR A 219 -25.95 -26.90 -3.20
N SER A 220 -25.61 -27.56 -2.08
CA SER A 220 -26.48 -28.52 -1.39
C SER A 220 -27.55 -27.76 -0.60
N PHE A 221 -28.77 -27.79 -1.14
CA PHE A 221 -29.94 -27.27 -0.45
C PHE A 221 -30.56 -28.38 0.40
N THR A 222 -31.01 -28.04 1.61
CA THR A 222 -31.90 -28.93 2.35
C THR A 222 -33.21 -29.11 1.57
N ALA A 223 -33.98 -30.17 1.82
CA ALA A 223 -35.33 -30.32 1.25
C ALA A 223 -36.25 -29.10 1.52
N SER A 224 -35.93 -28.28 2.53
CA SER A 224 -36.59 -27.02 2.89
C SER A 224 -36.06 -25.77 2.15
N GLY A 225 -35.06 -25.90 1.28
CA GLY A 225 -34.47 -24.79 0.51
C GLY A 225 -33.46 -23.90 1.25
N GLN A 226 -33.08 -24.26 2.48
CA GLN A 226 -32.03 -23.54 3.23
C GLN A 226 -30.64 -23.92 2.70
N SER A 227 -29.78 -22.90 2.55
CA SER A 227 -28.36 -23.07 2.22
C SER A 227 -27.61 -23.72 3.38
N ILE A 228 -26.85 -24.76 3.07
CA ILE A 228 -25.99 -25.43 4.05
C ILE A 228 -24.59 -24.84 3.90
N TYR A 229 -24.05 -24.31 5.00
CA TYR A 229 -22.67 -23.83 5.05
C TYR A 229 -21.74 -25.01 5.35
N GLU A 230 -20.80 -25.25 4.45
CA GLU A 230 -19.77 -26.28 4.60
C GLU A 230 -18.38 -25.64 4.57
N ASP A 231 -17.43 -26.22 5.31
CA ASP A 231 -16.04 -25.76 5.28
C ASP A 231 -15.42 -26.14 3.93
N VAL A 232 -15.08 -25.13 3.12
CA VAL A 232 -14.45 -25.30 1.81
C VAL A 232 -13.00 -24.86 1.85
N VAL A 233 -12.13 -25.63 1.19
CA VAL A 233 -10.72 -25.28 0.99
C VAL A 233 -10.59 -24.40 -0.24
N VAL A 234 -10.05 -23.20 -0.07
CA VAL A 234 -9.84 -22.25 -1.17
C VAL A 234 -8.48 -22.51 -1.81
N ASP A 235 -8.48 -22.93 -3.08
CA ASP A 235 -7.25 -23.24 -3.82
C ASP A 235 -6.41 -22.00 -4.15
N ASN A 236 -7.05 -20.95 -4.68
CA ASN A 236 -6.40 -19.72 -5.10
C ASN A 236 -7.22 -18.50 -4.67
N ILE A 237 -6.52 -17.52 -4.10
CA ILE A 237 -7.09 -16.24 -3.67
C ILE A 237 -6.60 -15.16 -4.62
N VAL A 238 -7.50 -14.31 -5.09
CA VAL A 238 -7.17 -13.10 -5.85
C VAL A 238 -7.34 -11.90 -4.91
N MET A 239 -6.26 -11.17 -4.67
CA MET A 239 -6.31 -9.90 -3.95
C MET A 239 -6.40 -8.75 -4.95
N GLU A 240 -7.40 -7.90 -4.77
CA GLU A 240 -7.58 -6.71 -5.57
C GLU A 240 -7.63 -5.49 -4.67
N ARG A 241 -7.02 -4.39 -5.11
CA ARG A 241 -7.08 -3.12 -4.38
C ARG A 241 -8.44 -2.49 -4.59
N HIS A 242 -9.08 -2.04 -3.51
CA HIS A 242 -10.36 -1.36 -3.60
C HIS A 242 -10.16 0.05 -4.15
N THR A 243 -10.31 0.18 -5.48
CA THR A 243 -10.08 1.41 -6.24
C THR A 243 -11.30 1.85 -7.03
N THR A 244 -12.34 1.02 -7.13
CA THR A 244 -13.57 1.27 -7.90
C THR A 244 -14.77 0.83 -7.07
N GLY A 245 -15.96 1.34 -7.41
CA GLY A 245 -17.20 1.03 -6.71
C GLY A 245 -17.51 2.02 -5.59
N ILE A 246 -18.06 1.51 -4.49
CA ILE A 246 -18.55 2.32 -3.37
C ILE A 246 -17.39 2.61 -2.43
N ASP A 247 -17.05 3.89 -2.29
CA ASP A 247 -16.06 4.35 -1.33
C ASP A 247 -16.48 3.97 0.11
N PRO A 248 -15.65 3.22 0.85
CA PRO A 248 -16.01 2.73 2.17
C PRO A 248 -16.13 3.85 3.22
N PHE A 249 -15.51 5.01 2.99
CA PHE A 249 -15.49 6.11 3.94
C PHE A 249 -16.58 7.15 3.65
N THR A 250 -16.79 7.48 2.38
CA THR A 250 -17.78 8.50 1.99
C THR A 250 -19.13 7.90 1.58
N GLY A 251 -19.19 6.58 1.33
CA GLY A 251 -20.38 5.91 0.81
C GLY A 251 -20.77 6.32 -0.62
N THR A 252 -19.91 7.07 -1.31
CA THR A 252 -20.16 7.52 -2.69
C THR A 252 -19.83 6.40 -3.68
N ASP A 253 -20.75 6.12 -4.59
CA ASP A 253 -20.57 5.08 -5.62
C ASP A 253 -19.93 5.68 -6.87
N TYR A 254 -18.68 5.30 -7.14
CA TYR A 254 -17.94 5.67 -8.34
C TYR A 254 -18.21 4.70 -9.51
N GLY A 255 -18.95 3.61 -9.27
CA GLY A 255 -19.22 2.59 -10.28
C GLY A 255 -17.92 1.97 -10.81
N SER A 256 -17.67 2.11 -12.11
CA SER A 256 -16.42 1.64 -12.75
C SER A 256 -15.31 2.69 -12.81
N ALA A 257 -15.56 3.91 -12.35
CA ALA A 257 -14.54 4.95 -12.30
C ALA A 257 -13.59 4.73 -11.11
N GLU A 258 -12.33 5.16 -11.27
CA GLU A 258 -11.35 5.11 -10.19
C GLU A 258 -11.69 6.14 -9.10
N MET A 259 -11.65 5.70 -7.85
CA MET A 259 -11.76 6.55 -6.67
C MET A 259 -10.61 7.56 -6.62
N PRO A 260 -10.84 8.79 -6.11
CA PRO A 260 -9.77 9.75 -5.86
C PRO A 260 -8.64 9.13 -5.03
N LYS A 261 -7.38 9.42 -5.38
CA LYS A 261 -6.20 8.82 -4.73
C LYS A 261 -6.21 8.94 -3.20
N GLN A 262 -6.73 10.05 -2.67
CA GLN A 262 -6.82 10.31 -1.24
C GLN A 262 -7.73 9.32 -0.52
N HIS A 263 -8.78 8.81 -1.18
CA HIS A 263 -9.75 7.88 -0.59
C HIS A 263 -9.39 6.41 -0.86
N GLN A 264 -8.32 6.14 -1.62
CA GLN A 264 -7.81 4.79 -1.84
C GLN A 264 -7.00 4.26 -0.64
N TYR A 265 -6.71 5.13 0.32
CA TYR A 265 -6.01 4.83 1.56
C TYR A 265 -6.94 5.11 2.73
N ASP A 266 -6.81 4.31 3.77
CA ASP A 266 -7.51 4.54 5.02
C ASP A 266 -6.99 5.83 5.68
N PRO A 267 -7.86 6.77 6.07
CA PRO A 267 -7.44 8.00 6.72
C PRO A 267 -6.83 7.77 8.11
N GLU A 268 -7.19 6.68 8.81
CA GLU A 268 -6.66 6.39 10.14
C GLU A 268 -5.32 5.65 10.07
N THR A 269 -5.23 4.62 9.22
CA THR A 269 -4.03 3.76 9.15
C THR A 269 -3.03 4.19 8.07
N GLY A 270 -3.46 4.97 7.07
CA GLY A 270 -2.67 5.33 5.90
C GLY A 270 -2.41 4.16 4.95
N LEU A 271 -3.06 3.01 5.15
CA LEU A 271 -2.85 1.80 4.36
C LEU A 271 -3.91 1.66 3.24
N PRO A 272 -3.54 1.09 2.08
CA PRO A 272 -4.49 0.74 1.04
C PRO A 272 -5.41 -0.41 1.48
N ILE A 273 -6.66 -0.37 1.02
CA ILE A 273 -7.68 -1.39 1.31
C ILE A 273 -7.67 -2.47 0.22
N PHE A 274 -7.73 -3.73 0.63
CA PHE A 274 -7.76 -4.88 -0.27
C PHE A 274 -9.00 -5.74 -0.07
N HIS A 275 -9.47 -6.33 -1.18
CA HIS A 275 -10.40 -7.44 -1.18
C HIS A 275 -9.71 -8.74 -1.47
N ARG A 276 -10.19 -9.80 -0.82
CA ARG A 276 -9.85 -11.18 -1.14
C ARG A 276 -11.03 -11.82 -1.86
N TYR A 277 -10.79 -12.39 -3.02
CA TYR A 277 -11.78 -13.15 -3.76
C TYR A 277 -11.31 -14.59 -3.94
N ILE A 278 -12.25 -15.52 -3.92
CA ILE A 278 -12.01 -16.86 -4.46
C ILE A 278 -11.79 -16.72 -5.97
N ALA A 279 -10.66 -17.21 -6.46
CA ALA A 279 -10.32 -17.12 -7.88
C ALA A 279 -11.42 -17.76 -8.74
N GLY A 280 -11.91 -17.02 -9.73
CA GLY A 280 -12.92 -17.50 -10.68
C GLY A 280 -14.38 -17.33 -10.25
N THR A 281 -14.69 -17.23 -8.96
CA THR A 281 -16.10 -17.16 -8.47
C THR A 281 -16.54 -15.76 -8.07
N ARG A 282 -15.64 -14.76 -8.05
CA ARG A 282 -15.87 -13.38 -7.54
C ARG A 282 -16.49 -13.34 -6.13
N TYR A 283 -16.48 -14.47 -5.41
CA TYR A 283 -16.97 -14.55 -4.05
C TYR A 283 -15.97 -13.88 -3.13
N ARG A 284 -16.41 -12.83 -2.43
CA ARG A 284 -15.57 -12.08 -1.50
C ARG A 284 -15.39 -12.86 -0.21
N ILE A 285 -14.16 -12.94 0.25
CA ILE A 285 -13.79 -13.47 1.56
C ILE A 285 -13.56 -12.27 2.49
N ALA A 286 -14.31 -12.20 3.58
CA ALA A 286 -14.14 -11.19 4.61
C ALA A 286 -12.79 -11.37 5.32
N TRP A 287 -12.22 -10.28 5.84
CA TRP A 287 -11.04 -10.35 6.70
C TRP A 287 -11.40 -10.78 8.13
N PRO A 288 -10.49 -11.41 8.90
CA PRO A 288 -10.76 -11.85 10.27
C PRO A 288 -11.30 -10.74 11.18
N TRP A 289 -10.72 -9.54 11.09
CA TRP A 289 -11.15 -8.38 11.88
C TRP A 289 -12.51 -7.81 11.45
N GLU A 290 -12.90 -7.97 10.17
CA GLU A 290 -14.26 -7.62 9.72
C GLU A 290 -15.30 -8.56 10.34
N THR A 291 -14.98 -9.87 10.44
CA THR A 291 -15.84 -10.85 11.13
C THR A 291 -15.92 -10.62 12.63
N GLU A 292 -14.79 -10.34 13.29
CA GLU A 292 -14.78 -10.02 14.73
C GLU A 292 -15.60 -8.75 15.03
N ALA A 293 -15.49 -7.71 14.20
CA ALA A 293 -16.30 -6.50 14.34
C ALA A 293 -17.80 -6.76 14.12
N ALA A 294 -18.16 -7.61 13.15
CA ALA A 294 -19.54 -8.00 12.91
C ALA A 294 -20.12 -8.84 14.06
N GLU A 295 -19.34 -9.79 14.58
CA GLU A 295 -19.69 -10.58 15.76
C GLU A 295 -19.85 -9.68 16.99
N ALA A 296 -18.92 -8.75 17.23
CA ALA A 296 -19.00 -7.79 18.32
C ALA A 296 -20.21 -6.85 18.20
N ALA A 297 -20.54 -6.37 16.99
CA ALA A 297 -21.74 -5.58 16.75
C ALA A 297 -23.02 -6.38 17.00
N SER A 298 -23.08 -7.63 16.55
CA SER A 298 -24.22 -8.52 16.81
C SER A 298 -24.37 -8.87 18.30
N ALA A 299 -23.24 -9.01 19.02
CA ALA A 299 -23.21 -9.23 20.45
C ALA A 299 -23.67 -7.98 21.23
N ALA A 300 -23.27 -6.78 20.79
CA ALA A 300 -23.70 -5.51 21.38
C ALA A 300 -25.22 -5.28 21.21
N ASP A 301 -25.78 -5.57 20.04
CA ASP A 301 -27.23 -5.50 19.81
C ASP A 301 -28.01 -6.54 20.63
N SER A 302 -27.39 -7.67 20.97
CA SER A 302 -27.96 -8.66 21.88
C SER A 302 -27.82 -8.31 23.38
N THR A 303 -27.04 -7.26 23.71
CA THR A 303 -26.72 -6.85 25.09
C THR A 303 -27.29 -5.47 25.42
N ALA A 304 -28.59 -5.29 25.24
CA ALA A 304 -29.32 -4.18 25.87
C ALA A 304 -30.40 -4.71 26.84
N PRO A 305 -30.09 -4.86 28.14
CA PRO A 305 -31.11 -4.87 29.18
C PRO A 305 -31.07 -3.54 29.95
N THR A 306 -32.14 -2.75 29.83
CA THR A 306 -32.49 -1.76 30.85
C THR A 306 -32.65 -2.47 32.19
N ALA A 307 -31.99 -1.94 33.21
CA ALA A 307 -32.00 -2.44 34.57
C ALA A 307 -33.42 -2.44 35.16
N ASP A 308 -33.90 -3.61 35.59
CA ASP A 308 -34.72 -3.79 36.79
C ASP A 308 -34.87 -5.28 37.11
N GLY A 309 -34.64 -5.65 38.39
CA GLY A 309 -35.17 -6.87 38.99
C GLY A 309 -34.30 -8.14 38.96
N LYS A 310 -33.87 -8.55 40.16
CA LYS A 310 -33.10 -9.76 40.50
C LYS A 310 -33.63 -11.10 39.95
N ALA A 311 -32.65 -11.96 39.63
CA ALA A 311 -32.59 -13.42 39.81
C ALA A 311 -32.82 -14.36 38.59
N ALA A 312 -31.94 -15.37 38.57
CA ALA A 312 -31.96 -16.64 37.85
C ALA A 312 -31.42 -16.70 36.40
N GLN A 313 -30.11 -16.87 36.37
CA GLN A 313 -29.30 -17.54 35.35
C GLN A 313 -29.83 -18.94 35.00
N GLY A 314 -29.89 -19.24 33.70
CA GLY A 314 -29.76 -20.61 33.18
C GLY A 314 -30.48 -20.89 31.87
N TRP A 315 -29.73 -21.35 30.86
CA TRP A 315 -30.01 -22.57 30.05
C TRP A 315 -29.43 -22.46 28.62
N LEU A 316 -28.13 -22.79 28.44
CA LEU A 316 -27.60 -23.57 27.30
C LEU A 316 -26.09 -23.87 27.47
N SER A 317 -25.68 -24.23 28.68
CA SER A 317 -24.39 -24.89 28.92
C SER A 317 -24.60 -26.05 29.88
N LYS A 318 -25.20 -27.14 29.39
CA LYS A 318 -25.07 -28.53 29.89
C LYS A 318 -26.17 -29.41 29.31
N THR A 319 -25.89 -29.99 28.15
CA THR A 319 -26.43 -31.31 27.79
C THR A 319 -25.32 -32.11 27.09
N MET A 320 -24.44 -32.68 27.91
CA MET A 320 -23.62 -33.85 27.59
C MET A 320 -23.47 -34.65 28.90
N GLY A 321 -24.17 -35.79 28.95
CA GLY A 321 -24.14 -36.79 30.03
C GLY A 321 -25.06 -36.45 31.21
N THR A 322 -25.98 -37.29 31.67
CA THR A 322 -26.15 -38.74 31.52
C THR A 322 -27.57 -39.12 31.98
N LEU A 323 -28.09 -40.19 31.37
CA LEU A 323 -29.14 -41.10 31.83
C LEU A 323 -29.57 -40.99 33.31
N ARG A 324 -30.88 -40.80 33.58
CA ARG A 324 -31.76 -41.74 34.35
C ARG A 324 -33.01 -41.06 34.94
N HIS A 325 -34.09 -41.84 34.89
CA HIS A 325 -35.38 -41.79 35.62
C HIS A 325 -36.55 -40.96 35.05
N PRO A 326 -37.72 -41.60 34.83
CA PRO A 326 -38.98 -40.94 34.52
C PRO A 326 -39.74 -40.62 35.81
N ILE A 327 -40.78 -39.77 35.69
CA ILE A 327 -41.67 -39.26 36.74
C ILE A 327 -40.98 -38.09 37.47
N THR A 328 -41.35 -36.84 37.19
CA THR A 328 -42.51 -36.22 37.84
C THR A 328 -43.24 -35.24 36.93
N SER A 329 -44.51 -35.56 36.69
CA SER A 329 -45.58 -34.64 36.34
C SER A 329 -45.88 -33.66 37.48
N LEU A 330 -46.50 -32.53 37.12
CA LEU A 330 -47.17 -31.54 37.99
C LEU A 330 -46.31 -30.37 38.46
N GLN A 331 -45.94 -29.48 37.53
CA GLN A 331 -45.76 -28.06 37.82
C GLN A 331 -45.77 -27.23 36.53
N SER A 332 -46.90 -27.22 35.83
CA SER A 332 -47.08 -26.34 34.65
C SER A 332 -48.46 -25.70 34.63
N TRP A 333 -48.94 -25.21 35.77
CA TRP A 333 -50.08 -24.30 35.80
C TRP A 333 -49.66 -22.98 36.44
N ARG A 334 -49.50 -21.96 35.57
CA ARG A 334 -49.51 -20.50 35.78
C ARG A 334 -48.23 -19.80 35.31
N ALA A 335 -48.20 -19.48 34.02
CA ALA A 335 -47.50 -18.30 33.49
C ALA A 335 -48.38 -17.68 32.39
N PRO A 336 -48.48 -16.33 32.30
CA PRO A 336 -49.35 -15.67 31.32
C PRO A 336 -48.76 -15.76 29.91
N LYS A 337 -49.66 -15.80 28.93
CA LYS A 337 -49.40 -15.98 27.50
C LYS A 337 -48.74 -14.71 26.92
N ALA A 338 -47.48 -14.81 26.51
CA ALA A 338 -46.80 -13.77 25.75
C ALA A 338 -47.32 -13.75 24.30
N GLU A 339 -47.55 -12.56 23.75
CA GLU A 339 -48.05 -12.35 22.39
C GLU A 339 -47.04 -12.82 21.34
N GLU A 340 -47.45 -13.75 20.48
CA GLU A 340 -46.69 -14.23 19.34
C GLU A 340 -46.60 -13.13 18.26
N ARG A 341 -45.37 -12.70 17.95
CA ARG A 341 -45.11 -11.87 16.76
C ARG A 341 -45.47 -12.67 15.51
N ALA A 342 -46.25 -12.05 14.61
CA ALA A 342 -46.64 -12.64 13.33
C ALA A 342 -45.40 -12.94 12.47
N THR A 343 -45.25 -14.21 12.09
CA THR A 343 -44.32 -14.65 11.05
C THR A 343 -44.75 -14.05 9.70
N PRO A 344 -43.81 -13.57 8.87
CA PRO A 344 -44.15 -13.08 7.54
C PRO A 344 -44.76 -14.21 6.70
N PRO A 345 -45.72 -13.89 5.80
CA PRO A 345 -46.36 -14.91 4.97
C PRO A 345 -45.34 -15.66 4.11
N PRO A 346 -45.51 -16.97 3.88
CA PRO A 346 -44.61 -17.73 3.03
C PRO A 346 -44.61 -17.13 1.62
N SER A 347 -43.41 -16.88 1.10
CA SER A 347 -43.18 -16.38 -0.26
C SER A 347 -43.85 -17.32 -1.28
N THR A 348 -44.71 -16.76 -2.15
CA THR A 348 -45.44 -17.50 -3.19
C THR A 348 -44.61 -17.80 -4.44
N LEU A 349 -43.32 -17.43 -4.42
CA LEU A 349 -42.42 -17.59 -5.55
C LEU A 349 -41.93 -19.05 -5.66
N PRO A 350 -41.67 -19.59 -6.86
CA PRO A 350 -41.09 -20.92 -7.00
C PRO A 350 -39.71 -20.97 -6.32
N LEU A 351 -39.37 -22.12 -5.70
CA LEU A 351 -38.18 -22.27 -4.85
C LEU A 351 -36.87 -21.82 -5.54
N SER A 352 -36.71 -22.12 -6.84
CA SER A 352 -35.54 -21.68 -7.62
C SER A 352 -35.38 -20.16 -7.66
N THR A 353 -36.48 -19.42 -7.86
CA THR A 353 -36.47 -17.95 -7.86
C THR A 353 -36.27 -17.38 -6.45
N GLN A 354 -36.66 -18.11 -5.40
CA GLN A 354 -36.35 -17.71 -4.03
C GLN A 354 -34.85 -17.85 -3.75
N VAL A 355 -34.23 -18.95 -4.20
CA VAL A 355 -32.77 -19.14 -4.11
C VAL A 355 -32.04 -18.04 -4.88
N GLU A 356 -32.42 -17.77 -6.13
CA GLU A 356 -31.79 -16.69 -6.93
C GLU A 356 -31.96 -15.31 -6.27
N ASN A 357 -33.12 -15.00 -5.70
CA ASN A 357 -33.34 -13.74 -4.98
C ASN A 357 -32.55 -13.67 -3.67
N MET A 358 -32.40 -14.79 -2.96
CA MET A 358 -31.57 -14.88 -1.75
C MET A 358 -30.10 -14.69 -2.10
N GLU A 359 -29.58 -15.40 -3.11
CA GLU A 359 -28.22 -15.26 -3.63
C GLU A 359 -27.96 -13.84 -4.13
N ALA A 360 -28.91 -13.23 -4.85
CA ALA A 360 -28.81 -11.83 -5.29
C ALA A 360 -28.81 -10.85 -4.11
N SER A 361 -29.61 -11.11 -3.07
CA SER A 361 -29.64 -10.30 -1.86
C SER A 361 -28.36 -10.43 -1.03
N GLU A 362 -27.79 -11.63 -0.95
CA GLU A 362 -26.50 -11.88 -0.29
C GLU A 362 -25.37 -11.24 -1.09
N LEU A 363 -25.36 -11.36 -2.42
CA LEU A 363 -24.45 -10.63 -3.31
C LEU A 363 -24.58 -9.11 -3.11
N GLN A 364 -25.79 -8.58 -2.95
CA GLN A 364 -25.99 -7.16 -2.64
C GLN A 364 -25.48 -6.78 -1.24
N LYS A 365 -25.69 -7.61 -0.22
CA LYS A 365 -25.12 -7.40 1.13
C LYS A 365 -23.60 -7.45 1.11
N GLN A 366 -23.02 -8.41 0.40
CA GLN A 366 -21.57 -8.53 0.18
C GLN A 366 -21.00 -7.31 -0.55
N ARG A 367 -21.73 -6.77 -1.54
CA ARG A 367 -21.38 -5.52 -2.23
C ARG A 367 -21.47 -4.28 -1.34
N ARG A 368 -22.34 -4.29 -0.32
CA ARG A 368 -22.56 -3.16 0.60
C ARG A 368 -21.78 -3.25 1.91
N ALA A 369 -21.14 -4.37 2.21
CA ALA A 369 -20.39 -4.54 3.44
C ALA A 369 -19.24 -3.54 3.49
N THR A 370 -19.24 -2.69 4.54
CA THR A 370 -18.23 -1.64 4.75
C THR A 370 -16.85 -2.25 4.84
N LEU A 371 -15.93 -1.70 4.07
CA LEU A 371 -14.57 -2.19 3.94
C LEU A 371 -13.71 -1.53 5.00
N ARG A 372 -12.79 -2.30 5.58
CA ARG A 372 -11.81 -1.76 6.52
C ARG A 372 -10.41 -2.20 6.13
N SER A 373 -9.43 -1.32 6.33
CA SER A 373 -8.02 -1.73 6.28
C SER A 373 -7.73 -2.64 7.49
N GLU A 374 -6.51 -3.19 7.57
CA GLU A 374 -6.09 -3.92 8.77
C GLU A 374 -6.26 -3.01 9.98
N ASP A 375 -7.06 -3.45 10.97
CA ASP A 375 -7.26 -2.67 12.19
C ASP A 375 -5.89 -2.36 12.78
N ALA A 376 -5.60 -1.08 12.98
CA ALA A 376 -4.44 -0.67 13.73
C ALA A 376 -4.64 -1.23 15.14
N ASN A 377 -4.04 -2.36 15.47
CA ASN A 377 -3.83 -2.71 16.87
C ASN A 377 -2.98 -1.58 17.43
N PRO A 378 -3.55 -0.62 18.19
CA PRO A 378 -2.71 0.38 18.80
C PRO A 378 -1.74 -0.40 19.69
N LYS A 379 -0.46 -0.01 19.67
CA LYS A 379 0.48 -0.56 20.65
C LYS A 379 -0.14 -0.34 22.03
N ASP A 380 -0.06 -1.36 22.88
CA ASP A 380 -0.58 -1.30 24.25
C ASP A 380 -0.16 0.05 24.85
N ALA A 381 -1.14 0.88 25.21
CA ALA A 381 -0.88 2.16 25.82
C ALA A 381 -0.07 1.90 27.10
N HIS A 382 1.08 2.54 27.21
CA HIS A 382 1.87 2.45 28.42
C HIS A 382 1.33 3.50 29.39
N ASP A 383 0.48 3.08 30.33
CA ASP A 383 -0.18 3.94 31.33
C ASP A 383 0.77 4.90 32.08
N ALA A 384 2.07 4.59 32.15
CA ALA A 384 3.08 5.43 32.82
C ALA A 384 3.72 6.51 31.91
N VAL A 385 3.65 6.36 30.59
CA VAL A 385 4.33 7.24 29.61
C VAL A 385 3.33 8.01 28.77
N ASP A 386 2.21 7.37 28.42
CA ASP A 386 1.23 7.94 27.51
C ASP A 386 0.28 8.88 28.24
N THR A 387 -0.09 9.97 27.56
CA THR A 387 -1.09 10.90 28.09
C THR A 387 -2.47 10.25 28.04
N THR A 388 -3.17 10.28 29.18
CA THR A 388 -4.51 9.72 29.25
C THR A 388 -5.46 10.49 28.34
N ARG A 389 -6.45 9.79 27.78
CA ARG A 389 -7.46 10.35 26.87
C ARG A 389 -8.09 11.65 27.40
N ASN A 390 -8.41 11.68 28.70
CA ASN A 390 -9.00 12.86 29.35
C ASN A 390 -8.10 14.09 29.29
N MET A 391 -6.77 13.92 29.32
CA MET A 391 -5.83 15.02 29.18
C MET A 391 -5.69 15.50 27.74
N VAL A 392 -5.84 14.60 26.76
CA VAL A 392 -5.75 14.94 25.33
C VAL A 392 -7.03 15.59 24.83
N GLU A 393 -8.18 14.95 25.05
CA GLU A 393 -9.49 15.41 24.58
C GLU A 393 -10.09 16.50 25.48
N GLY A 394 -9.77 16.50 26.78
CA GLY A 394 -10.28 17.48 27.75
C GLY A 394 -9.43 18.75 27.88
N ALA A 395 -8.32 18.87 27.15
CA ALA A 395 -7.50 20.08 27.17
C ALA A 395 -8.13 21.17 26.27
N GLU A 396 -8.88 22.09 26.88
CA GLU A 396 -9.27 23.38 26.27
C GLU A 396 -8.05 24.34 26.22
N SER A 397 -6.93 23.89 25.67
CA SER A 397 -5.65 24.62 25.75
C SER A 397 -5.52 25.78 24.75
N MET A 398 -6.40 25.85 23.75
CA MET A 398 -6.30 26.82 22.66
C MET A 398 -7.54 27.71 22.59
N SER A 399 -7.36 29.00 22.90
CA SER A 399 -8.37 30.03 22.63
C SER A 399 -7.96 30.85 21.41
N TYR A 400 -8.80 30.86 20.38
CA TYR A 400 -8.54 31.65 19.18
C TYR A 400 -8.95 33.11 19.42
N THR A 401 -7.97 34.01 19.48
CA THR A 401 -8.24 35.46 19.46
C THR A 401 -7.92 36.02 18.08
N LEU A 402 -8.76 36.95 17.58
CA LEU A 402 -8.52 37.63 16.29
C LEU A 402 -7.53 38.80 16.42
N VAL A 403 -7.27 39.26 17.64
CA VAL A 403 -6.47 40.46 17.92
C VAL A 403 -4.99 40.15 18.08
N ALA A 404 -4.67 39.01 18.71
CA ALA A 404 -3.29 38.58 18.95
C ALA A 404 -3.06 37.17 18.39
N PRO A 405 -1.85 36.88 17.89
CA PRO A 405 -1.49 35.51 17.56
C PRO A 405 -1.59 34.64 18.83
N PRO A 406 -1.98 33.36 18.71
CA PRO A 406 -2.10 32.46 19.86
C PRO A 406 -0.75 32.05 20.46
N PHE A 407 0.35 32.49 19.85
CA PHE A 407 1.72 32.23 20.28
C PHE A 407 2.45 33.57 20.50
N PRO A 408 3.45 33.62 21.39
CA PRO A 408 4.25 34.83 21.57
C PRO A 408 4.98 35.20 20.26
N GLU A 409 5.14 36.49 20.02
CA GLU A 409 5.79 36.99 18.79
C GLU A 409 7.23 36.48 18.62
N THR A 410 7.92 36.16 19.72
CA THR A 410 9.27 35.61 19.74
C THR A 410 9.37 34.22 19.10
N LEU A 411 8.29 33.43 19.10
CA LEU A 411 8.28 32.11 18.48
C LEU A 411 8.51 32.20 16.96
N GLY A 412 8.09 33.31 16.33
CA GLY A 412 8.35 33.54 14.92
C GLY A 412 9.84 33.69 14.59
N ASP A 413 10.65 34.16 15.54
CA ASP A 413 12.10 34.27 15.37
C ASP A 413 12.80 32.93 15.53
N GLU A 414 12.33 32.09 16.45
CA GLU A 414 12.81 30.71 16.64
C GLU A 414 12.47 29.84 15.42
N LEU A 415 11.23 29.92 14.91
CA LEU A 415 10.75 29.14 13.77
C LEU A 415 11.15 29.71 12.41
N ARG A 416 11.91 30.82 12.36
CA ARG A 416 12.24 31.49 11.09
C ARG A 416 12.97 30.58 10.10
N GLY A 417 13.81 29.68 10.60
CA GLY A 417 14.50 28.65 9.81
C GLY A 417 13.52 27.67 9.18
N ASP A 418 12.70 27.03 10.00
CA ASP A 418 11.72 26.02 9.57
C ASP A 418 10.68 26.60 8.60
N VAL A 419 10.18 27.81 8.88
CA VAL A 419 9.26 28.52 8.00
C VAL A 419 9.89 28.81 6.64
N PHE A 420 11.19 29.09 6.61
CA PHE A 420 11.92 29.30 5.36
C PHE A 420 12.09 28.00 4.56
N GLU A 421 12.45 26.90 5.23
CA GLU A 421 12.57 25.58 4.60
C GLU A 421 11.22 25.09 4.05
N MET A 422 10.15 25.20 4.84
CA MET A 422 8.80 24.87 4.40
C MET A 422 8.35 25.71 3.21
N ARG A 423 8.66 27.01 3.20
CA ARG A 423 8.37 27.88 2.03
C ARG A 423 9.18 27.49 0.80
N GLN A 424 10.41 27.02 0.96
CA GLN A 424 11.20 26.51 -0.17
C GLN A 424 10.66 25.18 -0.68
N ALA A 425 10.33 24.24 0.21
CA ALA A 425 9.76 22.95 -0.14
C ALA A 425 8.43 23.14 -0.90
N ALA A 426 7.51 23.94 -0.36
CA ALA A 426 6.23 24.27 -1.00
C ALA A 426 6.37 25.02 -2.34
N ARG A 427 7.52 25.68 -2.58
CA ARG A 427 7.79 26.33 -3.87
C ARG A 427 8.24 25.33 -4.94
N ASN A 428 8.90 24.26 -4.52
CA ASN A 428 9.43 23.23 -5.40
C ASN A 428 8.43 22.10 -5.65
N ASP A 429 7.47 21.92 -4.74
CA ASP A 429 6.40 20.93 -4.87
C ASP A 429 5.26 21.45 -5.79
N PRO A 430 4.94 20.76 -6.89
CA PRO A 430 3.85 21.16 -7.78
C PRO A 430 2.44 21.05 -7.18
N ASP A 431 2.24 20.18 -6.18
CA ASP A 431 0.92 19.91 -5.56
C ASP A 431 0.72 20.62 -4.21
N ALA A 432 1.65 21.50 -3.81
CA ALA A 432 1.55 22.19 -2.53
C ALA A 432 0.29 23.09 -2.44
N PRO A 433 -0.53 22.96 -1.38
CA PRO A 433 -1.78 23.70 -1.24
C PRO A 433 -1.59 25.22 -1.07
N HIS A 434 -0.41 25.65 -0.64
CA HIS A 434 -0.08 27.06 -0.38
C HIS A 434 1.18 27.48 -1.12
N ARG A 435 1.13 27.50 -2.45
CA ARG A 435 2.16 28.16 -3.23
C ARG A 435 2.15 29.65 -2.88
N PRO A 436 3.24 30.22 -2.33
CA PRO A 436 3.23 31.62 -1.90
C PRO A 436 3.04 32.52 -3.13
N VAL A 437 1.82 33.06 -3.29
CA VAL A 437 1.54 34.11 -4.25
C VAL A 437 2.28 35.33 -3.74
N ARG A 438 3.30 35.80 -4.49
CA ARG A 438 3.92 37.09 -4.20
C ARG A 438 2.87 38.17 -4.41
N ALA A 439 2.16 38.53 -3.34
CA ALA A 439 1.40 39.77 -3.33
C ALA A 439 2.40 40.89 -3.62
N LYS A 440 2.15 41.64 -4.71
CA LYS A 440 2.98 42.77 -5.11
C LYS A 440 2.68 43.96 -4.18
N TYR A 441 2.96 43.82 -2.89
CA TYR A 441 2.97 44.96 -1.98
C TYR A 441 4.17 45.83 -2.35
N THR A 442 3.89 46.91 -3.06
CA THR A 442 4.88 47.93 -3.40
C THR A 442 4.98 48.86 -2.20
N SER A 443 5.92 48.57 -1.29
CA SER A 443 6.23 49.52 -0.21
C SER A 443 6.71 50.84 -0.82
N GLU A 444 6.46 51.97 -0.16
CA GLU A 444 6.93 53.29 -0.62
C GLU A 444 8.45 53.32 -0.84
N LYS A 445 9.20 52.60 0.02
CA LYS A 445 10.64 52.39 -0.14
C LYS A 445 10.98 51.62 -1.41
N ALA A 446 10.20 50.60 -1.78
CA ALA A 446 10.40 49.85 -3.01
C ALA A 446 10.10 50.71 -4.26
N LEU A 447 9.06 51.55 -4.21
CA LEU A 447 8.76 52.51 -5.28
C LEU A 447 9.87 53.57 -5.41
N ALA A 448 10.35 54.11 -4.29
CA ALA A 448 11.47 55.04 -4.27
C ALA A 448 12.77 54.39 -4.80
N ALA A 449 13.04 53.14 -4.42
CA ALA A 449 14.18 52.38 -4.94
C ALA A 449 14.05 52.10 -6.44
N GLN A 450 12.84 51.78 -6.93
CA GLN A 450 12.57 51.60 -8.35
C GLN A 450 12.74 52.90 -9.12
N ALA A 451 12.24 54.03 -8.60
CA ALA A 451 12.40 55.36 -9.18
C ALA A 451 13.88 55.78 -9.21
N PHE A 452 14.64 55.50 -8.14
CA PHE A 452 16.08 55.74 -8.09
C PHE A 452 16.86 54.85 -9.06
N ALA A 453 16.48 53.57 -9.20
CA ALA A 453 17.08 52.68 -10.20
C ALA A 453 16.79 53.17 -11.62
N GLN A 454 15.57 53.66 -11.90
CA GLN A 454 15.21 54.25 -13.18
C GLN A 454 15.96 55.57 -13.43
N SER A 455 16.13 56.43 -12.43
CA SER A 455 16.87 57.69 -12.57
C SER A 455 18.36 57.42 -12.81
N LYS A 456 18.94 56.43 -12.12
CA LYS A 456 20.31 55.95 -12.34
C LYS A 456 20.48 55.34 -13.73
N ALA A 457 19.51 54.55 -14.20
CA ALA A 457 19.51 54.01 -15.56
C ALA A 457 19.48 55.14 -16.61
N ARG A 458 18.57 56.12 -16.45
CA ARG A 458 18.51 57.33 -17.31
C ARG A 458 19.80 58.15 -17.26
N ALA A 459 20.45 58.26 -16.10
CA ALA A 459 21.74 58.95 -15.98
C ALA A 459 22.85 58.19 -16.75
N ALA A 460 22.87 56.86 -16.68
CA ALA A 460 23.78 56.05 -17.48
C ALA A 460 23.50 56.16 -18.98
N GLU A 461 22.22 56.31 -19.39
CA GLU A 461 21.85 56.58 -20.79
C GLU A 461 22.43 57.90 -21.31
N ARG A 462 22.54 58.92 -20.45
CA ARG A 462 23.16 60.22 -20.80
C ARG A 462 24.68 60.13 -20.99
N MET A 463 25.33 59.13 -20.42
CA MET A 463 26.78 58.90 -20.55
C MET A 463 27.14 58.00 -21.73
N LYS A 464 26.16 57.59 -22.55
CA LYS A 464 26.41 56.78 -23.74
C LYS A 464 27.25 57.57 -24.74
N THR A 465 28.24 56.90 -25.32
CA THR A 465 29.07 57.53 -26.35
C THR A 465 28.24 57.76 -27.63
N PRO A 466 28.61 58.72 -28.49
CA PRO A 466 27.90 58.96 -29.75
C PRO A 466 27.77 57.70 -30.62
N MET A 467 28.76 56.80 -30.58
CA MET A 467 28.71 55.51 -31.28
C MET A 467 27.66 54.55 -30.70
N GLN A 468 27.49 54.53 -29.37
CA GLN A 468 26.48 53.70 -28.70
C GLN A 468 25.06 54.20 -28.99
N LEU A 469 24.84 55.51 -28.96
CA LEU A 469 23.55 56.11 -29.32
C LEU A 469 23.18 55.79 -30.78
N ARG A 470 24.14 55.94 -31.70
CA ARG A 470 23.94 55.58 -33.11
C ARG A 470 23.60 54.10 -33.28
N TRP A 471 24.27 53.21 -32.56
CA TRP A 471 23.98 51.77 -32.60
C TRP A 471 22.58 51.45 -32.05
N GLU A 472 22.16 52.09 -30.95
CA GLU A 472 20.81 51.90 -30.39
C GLU A 472 19.72 52.40 -31.32
N GLN A 473 19.93 53.54 -31.98
CA GLN A 473 19.05 54.05 -33.03
C GLN A 473 18.94 53.06 -34.19
N GLU A 474 20.07 52.54 -34.69
CA GLU A 474 20.08 51.56 -35.78
C GLU A 474 19.41 50.23 -35.36
N GLN A 475 19.53 49.80 -34.09
CA GLN A 475 18.81 48.63 -33.59
C GLN A 475 17.31 48.88 -33.42
N ALA A 476 16.91 50.08 -33.01
CA ALA A 476 15.51 50.48 -32.94
C ALA A 476 14.90 50.53 -34.34
N GLU A 477 15.59 51.13 -35.30
CA GLU A 477 15.23 51.14 -36.72
C GLU A 477 15.15 49.72 -37.29
N LYS A 478 16.12 48.84 -36.99
CA LYS A 478 16.06 47.43 -37.41
C LYS A 478 14.88 46.69 -36.79
N LYS A 479 14.55 46.96 -35.53
CA LYS A 479 13.37 46.36 -34.86
C LYS A 479 12.06 46.87 -35.45
N LEU A 480 11.99 48.16 -35.80
CA LEU A 480 10.85 48.77 -36.48
C LEU A 480 10.73 48.24 -37.92
N ALA A 481 11.81 48.27 -38.69
CA ALA A 481 11.88 47.73 -40.04
C ALA A 481 11.55 46.23 -40.10
N ARG A 482 12.00 45.44 -39.12
CA ARG A 482 11.64 44.01 -39.02
C ARG A 482 10.16 43.78 -38.67
N LYS A 483 9.51 44.74 -37.99
CA LYS A 483 8.07 44.72 -37.73
C LYS A 483 7.27 45.17 -38.96
N GLU A 484 7.75 46.20 -39.66
CA GLU A 484 7.11 46.76 -40.86
C GLU A 484 7.26 45.86 -42.09
N ARG A 485 8.40 45.17 -42.21
CA ARG A 485 8.72 44.24 -43.30
C ARG A 485 9.24 42.93 -42.70
N PRO A 486 8.35 42.04 -42.20
CA PRO A 486 8.78 40.70 -41.83
C PRO A 486 9.40 40.03 -43.07
N ALA A 487 10.44 39.21 -42.85
CA ALA A 487 11.19 38.58 -43.95
C ALA A 487 10.35 37.60 -44.80
N VAL A 488 9.20 37.20 -44.27
CA VAL A 488 8.23 36.30 -44.88
C VAL A 488 6.86 36.80 -44.46
N ASP A 489 5.94 36.94 -45.42
CA ASP A 489 4.56 37.34 -45.11
C ASP A 489 3.90 36.30 -44.20
N THR A 490 3.20 36.77 -43.18
CA THR A 490 2.62 35.91 -42.15
C THR A 490 1.70 34.85 -42.74
N ASP A 491 1.00 35.22 -43.81
CA ASP A 491 0.01 34.39 -44.44
C ASP A 491 0.66 33.24 -45.21
N THR A 492 1.81 33.50 -45.86
CA THR A 492 2.60 32.45 -46.54
C THR A 492 3.17 31.45 -45.53
N LEU A 493 3.62 31.94 -44.38
CA LEU A 493 4.18 31.10 -43.30
C LEU A 493 3.08 30.24 -42.66
N LEU A 494 1.89 30.81 -42.44
CA LEU A 494 0.73 30.08 -41.92
C LEU A 494 0.22 29.02 -42.91
N ALA A 495 0.22 29.33 -44.22
CA ALA A 495 -0.13 28.36 -45.25
C ALA A 495 0.87 27.19 -45.29
N ALA A 496 2.18 27.47 -45.31
CA ALA A 496 3.23 26.46 -45.26
C ALA A 496 3.18 25.62 -43.98
N LEU A 497 2.90 26.24 -42.83
CA LEU A 497 2.70 25.55 -41.57
C LEU A 497 1.47 24.62 -41.62
N GLY A 498 0.37 25.09 -42.20
CA GLY A 498 -0.84 24.30 -42.42
C GLY A 498 -0.59 23.06 -43.29
N GLN A 499 0.16 23.23 -44.39
CA GLN A 499 0.56 22.12 -45.26
C GLN A 499 1.47 21.13 -44.53
N HIS A 500 2.44 21.60 -43.75
CA HIS A 500 3.32 20.74 -42.94
C HIS A 500 2.55 19.98 -41.85
N MET A 501 1.57 20.62 -41.20
CA MET A 501 0.71 19.96 -40.20
C MET A 501 -0.19 18.89 -40.83
N ALA A 502 -0.72 19.14 -42.03
CA ALA A 502 -1.48 18.15 -42.79
C ALA A 502 -0.61 16.95 -43.21
N ALA A 503 0.62 17.20 -43.68
CA ALA A 503 1.58 16.16 -44.05
C ALA A 503 1.95 15.25 -42.87
N ASN A 504 2.01 15.80 -41.65
CA ASN A 504 2.28 15.06 -40.43
C ASN A 504 1.03 14.47 -39.75
N GLY A 505 -0.12 14.43 -40.44
CA GLY A 505 -1.32 13.71 -39.99
C GLY A 505 -2.16 14.42 -38.93
N VAL A 506 -1.95 15.72 -38.68
CA VAL A 506 -2.76 16.49 -37.74
C VAL A 506 -4.12 16.83 -38.38
N LYS A 507 -5.22 16.43 -37.73
CA LYS A 507 -6.58 16.75 -38.20
C LYS A 507 -6.84 18.26 -38.12
N LEU A 508 -6.81 18.94 -39.26
CA LEU A 508 -7.12 20.36 -39.37
C LEU A 508 -8.64 20.58 -39.45
N THR A 509 -9.11 21.65 -38.84
CA THR A 509 -10.51 22.10 -38.97
C THR A 509 -10.77 22.63 -40.38
N SER A 510 -12.02 22.60 -40.85
CA SER A 510 -12.38 23.04 -42.22
C SER A 510 -11.89 24.44 -42.57
N LYS A 511 -11.94 25.39 -41.63
CA LYS A 511 -11.37 26.74 -41.77
C LYS A 511 -9.85 26.74 -41.98
N ARG A 512 -9.11 25.85 -41.32
CA ARG A 512 -7.65 25.73 -41.46
C ARG A 512 -7.23 25.00 -42.73
N VAL A 513 -8.05 24.06 -43.21
CA VAL A 513 -7.86 23.40 -44.53
C VAL A 513 -8.06 24.39 -45.67
N ALA A 514 -9.02 25.31 -45.56
CA ALA A 514 -9.21 26.37 -46.54
C ALA A 514 -8.01 27.35 -46.57
N ALA A 515 -7.47 27.71 -45.41
CA ALA A 515 -6.30 28.59 -45.30
C ALA A 515 -4.99 27.96 -45.82
N SER A 516 -4.85 26.63 -45.77
CA SER A 516 -3.65 25.94 -46.31
C SER A 516 -3.65 25.81 -47.84
N ARG A 517 -4.75 26.14 -48.52
CA ARG A 517 -4.93 26.05 -49.98
C ARG A 517 -4.72 27.37 -50.72
N VAL A 518 -4.38 28.45 -50.02
CA VAL A 518 -4.00 29.72 -50.67
C VAL A 518 -2.73 29.47 -51.48
N GLU A 519 -2.82 29.59 -52.80
CA GLU A 519 -1.71 29.34 -53.73
C GLU A 519 -0.59 30.37 -53.50
N LEU A 520 0.65 29.86 -53.45
CA LEU A 520 1.86 30.66 -53.38
C LEU A 520 2.23 31.04 -54.83
N ASP A 521 1.92 32.27 -55.26
CA ASP A 521 2.52 32.86 -56.45
C ASP A 521 3.96 33.34 -56.18
#